data_AF-A0AAC9P8P3-F1
#
_entry.id   AF-A0AAC9P8P3-F1
#
_cell.length_a   1.000
_cell.length_b   1.000
_cell.length_c   1.000
_cell.angle_alpha   90.00
_cell.angle_beta   90.00
_cell.angle_gamma   90.00
#
_symmetry.space_group_name_H-M   'P 1'
#
loop_
_entity.id
_entity.type
_entity.pdbx_description
1 polymer ?
#
loop_
_entity_poly.entity_id
_entity_poly.type
_entity_poly.pdbx_seq_one_letter_code
_entity_poly.pdbx_strand_id
1 'polypeptide(L)'
;MLTILCDEKSVAFSTMDVIIMSQSSGRLRLIAGSLLMGGALAGCADHWIKPGASQQEYQYTMAQCKAEGYTYMPANAVPYQVTNGYYSSAGIDCKKTSSGGNDCRQKQVYNPPIWGTRDANEDGRTAVIRACMMRSGWTLQE
;
A
#
# COMPACT_ATOMS: atom_id res chain seq x y z
N MET A 1 -12.63 31.72 0.47
CA MET A 1 -12.81 30.50 -0.34
C MET A 1 -11.65 29.58 -0.01
N LEU A 2 -11.91 28.47 0.69
CA LEU A 2 -10.90 27.52 1.12
C LEU A 2 -10.82 26.43 0.04
N THR A 3 -9.71 26.36 -0.69
CA THR A 3 -9.49 25.31 -1.70
C THR A 3 -8.78 24.15 -1.02
N ILE A 4 -9.45 23.00 -0.93
CA ILE A 4 -8.88 21.75 -0.42
C ILE A 4 -8.23 21.04 -1.61
N LEU A 5 -6.92 20.81 -1.55
CA LEU A 5 -6.16 20.18 -2.64
C LEU A 5 -5.47 18.92 -2.11
N CYS A 6 -5.93 17.75 -2.55
CA CYS A 6 -5.45 16.46 -2.06
C CYS A 6 -4.21 15.99 -2.82
N ASP A 7 -3.36 15.21 -2.15
CA ASP A 7 -2.26 14.47 -2.77
C ASP A 7 -2.78 13.24 -3.53
N GLU A 8 -2.26 13.00 -4.75
CA GLU A 8 -2.67 11.89 -5.61
C GLU A 8 -2.51 10.51 -4.96
N LYS A 9 -1.64 10.35 -3.94
CA LYS A 9 -1.46 9.05 -3.26
C LYS A 9 -2.69 8.60 -2.46
N SER A 10 -3.66 9.49 -2.18
CA SER A 10 -4.88 9.12 -1.44
C SER A 10 -5.96 8.47 -2.31
N VAL A 11 -5.85 8.50 -3.64
CA VAL A 11 -6.82 7.88 -4.56
C VAL A 11 -6.30 6.52 -5.03
N ALA A 12 -6.10 5.61 -4.08
CA ALA A 12 -5.78 4.21 -4.37
C ALA A 12 -6.79 3.29 -3.66
N PHE A 13 -8.08 3.47 -3.96
CA PHE A 13 -9.03 2.35 -3.85
C PHE A 13 -9.60 2.09 -5.24
N SER A 14 -8.99 1.09 -5.85
CA SER A 14 -9.28 0.51 -7.16
C SER A 14 -10.78 0.31 -7.36
N THR A 15 -11.30 0.82 -8.47
CA THR A 15 -12.66 0.59 -9.00
C THR A 15 -12.85 -0.83 -9.57
N MET A 16 -12.06 -1.81 -9.14
CA MET A 16 -12.13 -3.18 -9.64
C MET A 16 -12.37 -4.15 -8.49
N ASP A 17 -13.65 -4.42 -8.21
CA ASP A 17 -14.20 -5.76 -7.98
C ASP A 17 -15.59 -5.66 -7.31
N VAL A 18 -16.58 -5.25 -8.10
CA VAL A 18 -17.98 -5.66 -7.85
C VAL A 18 -18.55 -6.22 -9.14
N ILE A 19 -17.93 -7.30 -9.63
CA ILE A 19 -18.61 -8.23 -10.54
C ILE A 19 -19.26 -9.30 -9.64
N ILE A 20 -20.46 -9.01 -9.14
CA ILE A 20 -21.34 -10.07 -8.65
C ILE A 20 -22.08 -10.62 -9.88
N MET A 21 -21.46 -11.57 -10.56
CA MET A 21 -22.21 -12.52 -11.38
C MET A 21 -22.94 -13.48 -10.44
N SER A 22 -24.25 -13.32 -10.32
CA SER A 22 -25.13 -14.45 -10.03
C SER A 22 -26.47 -14.21 -10.72
N GLN A 23 -26.56 -14.70 -11.97
CA GLN A 23 -27.84 -14.96 -12.60
C GLN A 23 -28.60 -15.99 -11.76
N SER A 24 -29.77 -15.63 -11.24
CA SER A 24 -30.87 -16.60 -11.18
C SER A 24 -32.21 -15.86 -11.16
N SER A 25 -33.10 -16.38 -11.98
CA SER A 25 -34.41 -15.87 -12.36
C SER A 25 -35.33 -15.63 -11.17
N GLY A 26 -36.04 -14.50 -11.18
CA GLY A 26 -37.34 -14.42 -10.49
C GLY A 26 -37.52 -13.22 -9.57
N ARG A 27 -38.49 -12.38 -9.98
CA ARG A 27 -39.32 -11.50 -9.14
C ARG A 27 -38.64 -10.26 -8.56
N LEU A 28 -38.84 -9.19 -9.34
CA LEU A 28 -39.08 -7.81 -8.92
C LEU A 28 -39.57 -7.71 -7.45
N ARG A 29 -38.69 -7.31 -6.53
CA ARG A 29 -39.06 -6.78 -5.21
C ARG A 29 -38.15 -5.62 -4.85
N LEU A 30 -38.82 -4.51 -4.55
CA LEU A 30 -38.32 -3.25 -4.02
C LEU A 30 -37.19 -3.44 -3.01
N ILE A 31 -36.01 -2.88 -3.29
CA ILE A 31 -35.06 -2.43 -2.26
C ILE A 31 -34.66 -1.00 -2.63
N ALA A 32 -35.61 -0.08 -2.53
CA ALA A 32 -35.40 1.36 -2.61
C ALA A 32 -34.85 1.93 -1.29
N GLY A 33 -33.84 1.26 -0.70
CA GLY A 33 -33.43 1.50 0.68
C GLY A 33 -31.95 1.33 0.99
N SER A 34 -31.07 1.33 -0.02
CA SER A 34 -29.62 1.14 0.19
C SER A 34 -28.74 2.25 -0.38
N LEU A 35 -29.32 3.37 -0.85
CA LEU A 35 -28.57 4.41 -1.55
C LEU A 35 -28.07 5.57 -0.67
N LEU A 36 -28.37 5.61 0.62
CA LEU A 36 -28.04 6.75 1.51
C LEU A 36 -26.93 6.47 2.55
N MET A 37 -26.32 5.29 2.54
CA MET A 37 -25.35 4.87 3.58
C MET A 37 -23.94 4.58 3.00
N GLY A 38 -23.56 5.22 1.89
CA GLY A 38 -22.28 4.99 1.21
C GLY A 38 -21.37 6.22 1.07
N GLY A 39 -21.75 7.38 1.61
CA GLY A 39 -21.12 8.67 1.29
C GLY A 39 -20.03 9.18 2.24
N ALA A 40 -19.63 8.43 3.27
CA ALA A 40 -18.90 9.01 4.41
C ALA A 40 -17.44 8.54 4.59
N LEU A 41 -16.75 8.06 3.55
CA LEU A 41 -15.35 7.58 3.68
C LEU A 41 -14.35 8.21 2.69
N ALA A 42 -14.73 9.23 1.93
CA ALA A 42 -13.78 10.00 1.10
C ALA A 42 -13.20 11.19 1.88
N GLY A 43 -12.64 10.96 3.06
CA GLY A 43 -11.76 11.93 3.70
C GLY A 43 -10.37 11.76 3.09
N CYS A 44 -9.83 12.78 2.40
CA CYS A 44 -8.41 12.80 2.08
C CYS A 44 -7.66 12.76 3.43
N ALA A 45 -6.91 11.68 3.67
CA ALA A 45 -6.22 11.45 4.94
C ALA A 45 -5.18 12.53 5.27
N ASP A 46 -4.76 13.30 4.26
CA ASP A 46 -3.88 14.45 4.37
C ASP A 46 -4.14 15.41 3.19
N HIS A 47 -4.25 16.72 3.45
CA HIS A 47 -4.34 17.72 2.38
C HIS A 47 -3.58 19.00 2.69
N TRP A 48 -3.07 19.65 1.65
CA TRP A 48 -2.32 20.90 1.76
C TRP A 48 -3.24 22.10 1.53
N ILE A 49 -3.21 23.06 2.45
CA ILE A 49 -3.99 24.30 2.36
C ILE A 49 -3.07 25.51 2.33
N LYS A 50 -3.37 26.43 1.41
CA LYS A 50 -2.85 27.80 1.40
C LYS A 50 -3.98 28.76 0.98
N PRO A 51 -4.39 29.71 1.83
CA PRO A 51 -5.48 30.64 1.51
C PRO A 51 -5.21 31.42 0.22
N GLY A 52 -6.16 31.41 -0.71
CA GLY A 52 -6.05 32.12 -1.99
C GLY A 52 -5.17 31.44 -3.04
N ALA A 53 -4.56 30.29 -2.75
CA ALA A 53 -3.76 29.56 -3.71
C ALA A 53 -4.64 28.85 -4.75
N SER A 54 -4.16 28.83 -5.99
CA SER A 54 -4.78 28.07 -7.08
C SER A 54 -4.27 26.62 -7.09
N GLN A 55 -5.01 25.72 -7.75
CA GLN A 55 -4.54 24.36 -7.99
C GLN A 55 -3.22 24.33 -8.77
N GLN A 56 -3.03 25.29 -9.68
CA GLN A 56 -1.80 25.36 -10.47
C GLN A 56 -0.59 25.76 -9.63
N GLU A 57 -0.78 26.65 -8.66
CA GLU A 57 0.26 27.00 -7.68
C GLU A 57 0.65 25.80 -6.80
N TYR A 58 -0.34 25.00 -6.38
CA TYR A 58 -0.09 23.76 -5.64
C TYR A 58 0.79 22.81 -6.45
N GLN A 59 0.39 22.48 -7.68
CA GLN A 59 1.12 21.53 -8.52
C GLN A 59 2.55 22.00 -8.81
N TYR A 60 2.72 23.29 -9.10
CA TYR A 60 4.04 23.88 -9.30
C TYR A 60 4.92 23.78 -8.05
N THR A 61 4.40 24.19 -6.89
CA THR A 61 5.13 24.15 -5.62
C THR A 61 5.48 22.71 -5.23
N MET A 62 4.53 21.78 -5.36
CA MET A 62 4.72 20.37 -5.07
C MET A 62 5.80 19.76 -5.97
N ALA A 63 5.81 20.09 -7.27
CA ALA A 63 6.84 19.61 -8.19
C ALA A 63 8.24 20.13 -7.80
N GLN A 64 8.36 21.40 -7.42
CA GLN A 64 9.62 21.97 -6.92
C GLN A 64 10.09 21.27 -5.64
N CYS A 65 9.18 21.08 -4.68
CA CYS A 65 9.51 20.41 -3.42
C CYS A 65 9.89 18.94 -3.62
N LYS A 66 9.25 18.24 -4.56
CA LYS A 66 9.67 16.88 -4.97
C LYS A 66 11.08 16.88 -5.55
N ALA A 67 11.41 17.83 -6.43
CA ALA A 67 12.75 17.95 -7.00
C ALA A 67 13.82 18.22 -5.93
N GLU A 68 13.53 19.12 -4.98
CA GLU A 68 14.38 19.38 -3.81
C GLU A 68 14.56 18.11 -2.97
N GLY A 69 13.47 17.42 -2.68
CA GLY A 69 13.47 16.14 -1.95
C GLY A 69 14.39 15.11 -2.59
N TYR A 70 14.30 14.89 -3.90
CA TYR A 70 15.17 13.94 -4.61
C TYR A 70 16.62 14.42 -4.74
N THR A 71 16.88 15.74 -4.64
CA THR A 71 18.25 16.29 -4.65
C THR A 71 18.96 15.99 -3.34
N TYR A 72 18.31 16.22 -2.19
CA TYR A 72 18.90 15.95 -0.88
C TYR A 72 18.83 14.48 -0.47
N MET A 73 17.77 13.80 -0.88
CA MET A 73 17.49 12.41 -0.56
C MET A 73 17.20 11.63 -1.87
N PRO A 74 18.23 11.27 -2.65
CA PRO A 74 18.06 10.46 -3.85
C PRO A 74 17.44 9.11 -3.53
N ALA A 75 16.84 8.47 -4.53
CA ALA A 75 16.29 7.13 -4.36
C ALA A 75 17.41 6.15 -4.00
N ASN A 76 17.22 5.40 -2.91
CA ASN A 76 18.21 4.45 -2.41
C ASN A 76 17.55 3.08 -2.22
N ALA A 77 17.51 2.31 -3.30
CA ALA A 77 16.94 0.97 -3.31
C ALA A 77 17.83 0.00 -2.48
N VAL A 78 17.31 -0.46 -1.34
CA VAL A 78 17.96 -1.44 -0.48
C VAL A 78 17.13 -2.73 -0.41
N PRO A 79 17.78 -3.91 -0.38
CA PRO A 79 17.08 -5.16 -0.16
C PRO A 79 16.55 -5.20 1.27
N TYR A 80 15.36 -5.76 1.44
CA TYR A 80 14.82 -6.09 2.76
C TYR A 80 14.17 -7.46 2.73
N GLN A 81 14.24 -8.15 3.87
CA GLN A 81 13.63 -9.46 4.03
C GLN A 81 12.13 -9.29 4.28
N VAL A 82 11.32 -9.84 3.38
CA VAL A 82 9.84 -9.83 3.49
C VAL A 82 9.40 -10.94 4.43
N THR A 83 9.97 -12.13 4.25
CA THR A 83 9.68 -13.30 5.08
C THR A 83 10.96 -14.02 5.46
N ASN A 84 10.97 -14.59 6.66
CA ASN A 84 12.06 -15.44 7.12
C ASN A 84 12.07 -16.76 6.35
N GLY A 85 13.25 -17.34 6.19
CA GLY A 85 13.38 -18.73 5.76
C GLY A 85 12.83 -19.67 6.84
N TYR A 86 12.25 -20.79 6.43
CA TYR A 86 11.68 -21.77 7.35
C TYR A 86 11.76 -23.18 6.79
N TYR A 87 11.76 -24.18 7.67
CA TYR A 87 11.65 -25.58 7.28
C TYR A 87 10.18 -25.99 7.27
N SER A 88 9.74 -26.62 6.18
CA SER A 88 8.43 -27.26 6.10
C SER A 88 8.58 -28.78 6.13
N SER A 89 7.54 -29.47 6.60
CA SER A 89 7.47 -30.93 6.51
C SER A 89 7.26 -31.35 5.07
N ALA A 90 8.05 -32.31 4.58
CA ALA A 90 7.93 -32.91 3.25
C ALA A 90 7.50 -34.39 3.34
N GLY A 91 6.79 -34.73 4.42
CA GLY A 91 6.31 -36.08 4.70
C GLY A 91 7.28 -36.89 5.55
N ILE A 92 7.04 -38.20 5.57
CA ILE A 92 7.83 -39.18 6.33
C ILE A 92 8.42 -40.15 5.31
N ASP A 93 9.74 -40.34 5.36
CA ASP A 93 10.42 -41.37 4.60
C ASP A 93 10.61 -42.60 5.49
N CYS A 94 10.06 -43.74 5.08
CA CYS A 94 10.14 -45.00 5.81
C CYS A 94 10.92 -46.03 5.00
N LYS A 95 12.01 -46.53 5.57
CA LYS A 95 12.82 -47.59 4.97
C LYS A 95 12.59 -48.90 5.69
N LYS A 96 12.31 -49.95 4.92
CA LYS A 96 12.15 -51.30 5.47
C LYS A 96 13.48 -51.81 6.00
N THR A 97 13.47 -52.30 7.23
CA THR A 97 14.64 -52.87 7.90
C THR A 97 14.75 -54.37 7.61
N SER A 98 15.95 -54.94 7.72
CA SER A 98 16.20 -56.37 7.51
C SER A 98 15.47 -57.27 8.51
N SER A 99 15.10 -56.75 9.69
CA SER A 99 14.32 -57.45 10.71
C SER A 99 12.80 -57.40 10.48
N GLY A 100 12.33 -56.78 9.39
CA GLY A 100 10.92 -56.72 9.02
C GLY A 100 10.15 -55.50 9.55
N GLY A 101 10.77 -54.64 10.36
CA GLY A 101 10.21 -53.34 10.77
C GLY A 101 10.48 -52.21 9.77
N ASN A 102 10.04 -50.98 10.07
CA ASN A 102 10.33 -49.77 9.28
C ASN A 102 11.07 -48.72 10.13
N ASP A 103 12.17 -48.16 9.63
CA ASP A 103 12.79 -46.94 10.18
C ASP A 103 12.21 -45.74 9.44
N CYS A 104 11.41 -44.93 10.15
CA CYS A 104 10.70 -43.78 9.61
C CYS A 104 11.32 -42.49 10.14
N ARG A 105 11.70 -41.58 9.24
CA ARG A 105 12.23 -40.26 9.59
C ARG A 105 11.41 -39.16 8.94
N GLN A 106 11.18 -38.10 9.69
CA GLN A 106 10.53 -36.91 9.14
C GLN A 106 11.46 -36.25 8.13
N LYS A 107 10.94 -36.02 6.92
CA LYS A 107 11.64 -35.29 5.88
C LYS A 107 11.29 -33.81 6.02
N GLN A 108 12.31 -32.96 5.99
CA GLN A 108 12.12 -31.51 5.97
C GLN A 108 12.62 -30.93 4.65
N VAL A 109 11.98 -29.87 4.19
CA VAL A 109 12.41 -29.06 3.06
C VAL A 109 12.67 -27.65 3.56
N TYR A 110 13.82 -27.11 3.21
CA TYR A 110 14.15 -25.72 3.50
C TYR A 110 13.49 -24.81 2.47
N ASN A 111 12.71 -23.84 2.96
CA ASN A 111 12.12 -22.77 2.15
C ASN A 111 12.96 -21.51 2.39
N PRO A 112 13.65 -20.98 1.37
CA PRO A 112 14.50 -19.81 1.53
C PRO A 112 13.66 -18.55 1.84
N PRO A 113 14.26 -17.54 2.49
CA PRO A 113 13.60 -16.25 2.72
C PRO A 113 13.23 -15.56 1.42
N ILE A 114 12.13 -14.80 1.45
CA ILE A 114 11.71 -13.95 0.34
C ILE A 114 12.26 -12.54 0.58
N TRP A 115 12.88 -11.98 -0.46
CA TRP A 115 13.47 -10.64 -0.44
C TRP A 115 12.66 -9.71 -1.33
N GLY A 116 12.54 -8.46 -0.89
CA GLY A 116 12.00 -7.34 -1.65
C GLY A 116 12.98 -6.18 -1.67
N THR A 117 12.60 -5.10 -2.33
CA THR A 117 13.37 -3.85 -2.38
C THR A 117 12.52 -2.73 -1.81
N ARG A 118 13.12 -1.87 -0.98
CA ARG A 118 12.49 -0.64 -0.50
C ARG A 118 13.44 0.54 -0.69
N ASP A 119 12.91 1.74 -0.74
CA ASP A 119 13.74 2.94 -0.77
C ASP A 119 14.08 3.37 0.66
N ALA A 120 15.34 3.24 1.05
CA ALA A 120 15.80 3.61 2.39
C ALA A 120 15.65 5.10 2.70
N ASN A 121 15.54 5.94 1.67
CA ASN A 121 15.47 7.39 1.80
C ASN A 121 14.05 7.93 1.66
N GLU A 122 13.02 7.08 1.48
CA GLU A 122 11.64 7.53 1.24
C GLU A 122 11.11 8.45 2.35
N ASP A 123 11.28 8.05 3.61
CA ASP A 123 10.80 8.83 4.76
C ASP A 123 11.53 10.17 4.88
N GLY A 124 12.87 10.15 4.73
CA GLY A 124 13.70 11.35 4.75
C GLY A 124 13.33 12.32 3.63
N ARG A 125 13.11 11.80 2.42
CA ARG A 125 12.67 12.59 1.27
C ARG A 125 11.28 13.19 1.51
N THR A 126 10.36 12.42 2.08
CA THR A 126 9.02 12.90 2.44
C THR A 126 9.09 14.04 3.46
N ALA A 127 10.00 13.95 4.44
CA ALA A 127 10.24 15.03 5.40
C ALA A 127 10.79 16.31 4.74
N VAL A 128 11.70 16.19 3.77
CA VAL A 128 12.21 17.32 2.99
C VAL A 128 11.09 17.97 2.17
N ILE A 129 10.28 17.18 1.48
CA ILE A 129 9.13 17.67 0.70
C ILE A 129 8.16 18.42 1.62
N ARG A 130 7.82 17.84 2.78
CA ARG A 130 6.93 18.47 3.78
C ARG A 130 7.49 19.81 4.26
N ALA A 131 8.77 19.87 4.60
CA ALA A 131 9.43 21.10 5.03
C ALA A 131 9.41 22.17 3.92
N CYS A 132 9.67 21.79 2.66
CA CYS A 132 9.60 22.71 1.53
C CYS A 132 8.18 23.28 1.31
N MET A 133 7.15 22.44 1.41
CA MET A 133 5.76 22.88 1.30
C MET A 133 5.41 23.89 2.42
N MET A 134 5.80 23.58 3.66
CA MET A 134 5.60 24.48 4.80
C MET A 134 6.30 25.83 4.64
N ARG A 135 7.56 25.84 4.17
CA ARG A 135 8.28 27.10 3.87
C ARG A 135 7.62 27.91 2.76
N SER A 136 6.95 27.24 1.83
CA SER A 136 6.19 27.86 0.73
C SER A 136 4.81 28.37 1.15
N GLY A 137 4.50 28.31 2.45
CA GLY A 137 3.27 28.82 3.05
C GLY A 137 2.09 27.83 3.01
N TRP A 138 2.35 26.55 2.70
CA TRP A 138 1.33 25.51 2.75
C TRP A 138 1.25 24.89 4.14
N THR A 139 0.04 24.61 4.61
CA THR A 139 -0.20 23.91 5.88
C THR A 139 -0.78 22.54 5.58
N LEU A 140 -0.23 21.50 6.23
CA LEU A 140 -0.78 20.15 6.17
C LEU A 140 -1.94 20.05 7.17
N GLN A 141 -3.10 19.58 6.70
CA GLN A 141 -4.21 19.20 7.56
C GLN A 141 -4.37 17.67 7.51
N GLU A 142 -4.35 17.08 8.70
CA GLU A 142 -4.62 15.67 9.01
C GLU A 142 -6.12 15.44 9.27
#